data_AF-A0A9E0D0D1-F1
#
_entry.id   AF-A0A9E0D0D1-F1
#
_cell.length_a   1.000
_cell.length_b   1.000
_cell.length_c   1.000
_cell.angle_alpha   90.00
_cell.angle_beta   90.00
_cell.angle_gamma   90.00
#
_symmetry.space_group_name_H-M   'P 1'
#
loop_
_entity.id
_entity.type
_entity.pdbx_description
1 polymer ?
#
loop_
_entity_poly.entity_id
_entity_poly.type
_entity_poly.pdbx_seq_one_letter_code
_entity_poly.pdbx_strand_id
1 'polypeptide(L)'
;DHKFIPGKTTYNSINTIVDEIFADYLSRPNVRQPILTQYCDGKKVSCPEWMTQWGSKYLGDQGYAPIEILRYYYGESMYINTAEQISGIPSSWPGYDLTIGSRGDKVRQIQQQLNRIAKDYPSLPTIAVDGVYGESTANAVRKFQNIFGLPQTGIVDYPTWYKISEIYVGVSRIAELN
;
A
#
# COMPACT_ATOMS: atom_id res chain seq x y z
N ASP A 1 -5.88 -26.01 -6.42
CA ASP A 1 -5.91 -26.28 -4.98
C ASP A 1 -5.13 -25.16 -4.30
N HIS A 2 -5.82 -24.10 -3.87
CA HIS A 2 -5.23 -23.04 -3.04
C HIS A 2 -6.27 -22.66 -2.00
N LYS A 3 -6.29 -23.38 -0.87
CA LYS A 3 -7.18 -23.10 0.27
C LYS A 3 -6.35 -22.56 1.43
N PHE A 4 -6.60 -21.32 1.81
CA PHE A 4 -6.08 -20.77 3.05
C PHE A 4 -6.75 -21.47 4.25
N ILE A 5 -5.96 -21.91 5.23
CA ILE A 5 -6.44 -22.55 6.46
C ILE A 5 -6.05 -21.65 7.64
N PRO A 6 -7.01 -20.96 8.27
CA PRO A 6 -6.76 -20.12 9.44
C PRO A 6 -6.19 -20.95 10.61
N GLY A 7 -5.20 -20.42 11.34
CA GLY A 7 -4.71 -21.01 12.59
C GLY A 7 -3.53 -21.99 12.49
N LYS A 8 -2.89 -22.13 11.32
CA LYS A 8 -1.56 -22.78 11.25
C LYS A 8 -0.47 -21.84 11.76
N THR A 9 0.59 -22.40 12.34
CA THR A 9 1.78 -21.67 12.79
C THR A 9 2.34 -20.84 11.64
N THR A 10 2.06 -19.54 11.68
CA THR A 10 2.62 -18.58 10.73
C THR A 10 3.71 -17.80 11.45
N TYR A 11 4.84 -17.62 10.78
CA TYR A 11 5.89 -16.74 11.28
C TYR A 11 5.44 -15.30 11.03
N ASN A 12 5.45 -14.45 12.06
CA ASN A 12 4.99 -13.06 11.95
C ASN A 12 5.67 -12.30 10.79
N SER A 13 6.94 -12.59 10.52
CA SER A 13 7.69 -12.03 9.39
C SER A 13 7.15 -12.46 8.02
N ILE A 14 6.60 -13.67 7.90
CA ILE A 14 6.00 -14.18 6.66
C ILE A 14 4.61 -13.56 6.47
N ASN A 15 3.83 -13.38 7.53
CA ASN A 15 2.54 -12.69 7.44
C ASN A 15 2.72 -11.24 6.98
N THR A 16 3.71 -10.51 7.50
CA THR A 16 4.00 -9.14 7.05
C THR A 16 4.34 -9.06 5.56
N ILE A 17 5.16 -10.00 5.05
CA ILE A 17 5.53 -10.05 3.62
C ILE A 17 4.35 -10.50 2.74
N VAL A 18 3.52 -11.44 3.22
CA VAL A 18 2.33 -11.91 2.48
C VAL A 18 1.25 -10.82 2.44
N ASP A 19 1.05 -10.08 3.53
CA ASP A 19 0.16 -8.91 3.57
C ASP A 19 0.71 -7.73 2.74
N GLU A 20 2.04 -7.63 2.58
CA GLU A 20 2.74 -6.70 1.68
C GLU A 20 2.59 -7.06 0.18
N ILE A 21 2.46 -8.36 -0.15
CA ILE A 21 2.38 -8.85 -1.55
C ILE A 21 0.94 -9.04 -2.04
N PHE A 22 -0.01 -9.35 -1.15
CA PHE A 22 -1.39 -9.75 -1.52
C PHE A 22 -2.48 -8.84 -0.94
N ALA A 23 -2.19 -7.58 -0.63
CA ALA A 23 -3.22 -6.62 -0.24
C ALA A 23 -4.13 -6.24 -1.41
N ASP A 24 -3.60 -6.29 -2.63
CA ASP A 24 -4.30 -5.92 -3.86
C ASP A 24 -4.87 -7.16 -4.56
N TYR A 25 -6.13 -7.05 -4.97
CA TYR A 25 -6.86 -8.09 -5.67
C TYR A 25 -7.67 -7.53 -6.82
N LEU A 26 -7.85 -8.34 -7.85
CA LEU A 26 -8.64 -7.97 -9.00
C LEU A 26 -10.13 -8.13 -8.73
N SER A 27 -10.93 -7.17 -9.16
CA SER A 27 -12.38 -7.20 -8.98
C SER A 27 -13.12 -6.61 -10.17
N ARG A 28 -14.43 -6.89 -10.23
CA ARG A 28 -15.40 -6.24 -11.13
C ARG A 28 -16.40 -5.45 -10.29
N PRO A 29 -17.10 -4.45 -10.88
CA PRO A 29 -18.15 -3.71 -10.19
C PRO A 29 -19.15 -4.67 -9.53
N ASN A 30 -19.44 -4.43 -8.25
CA ASN A 30 -20.39 -5.21 -7.44
C ASN A 30 -19.97 -6.68 -7.15
N VAL A 31 -18.75 -7.09 -7.45
CA VAL A 31 -18.22 -8.43 -7.12
C VAL A 31 -17.29 -8.33 -5.92
N ARG A 32 -17.72 -8.84 -4.76
CA ARG A 32 -16.94 -8.82 -3.51
C ARG A 32 -15.78 -9.82 -3.48
N GLN A 33 -15.83 -10.86 -4.32
CA GLN A 33 -14.81 -11.90 -4.33
C GLN A 33 -13.66 -11.53 -5.28
N PRO A 34 -12.40 -11.70 -4.85
CA PRO A 34 -11.24 -11.60 -5.73
C PRO A 34 -11.38 -12.46 -6.98
N ILE A 35 -11.05 -11.88 -8.13
CA ILE A 35 -11.03 -12.57 -9.41
C ILE A 35 -9.72 -13.32 -9.55
N LEU A 36 -9.82 -14.63 -9.71
CA LEU A 36 -8.70 -15.45 -10.15
C LEU A 36 -8.40 -15.16 -11.62
N THR A 37 -7.23 -14.62 -11.90
CA THR A 37 -6.69 -14.51 -13.25
C THR A 37 -5.77 -15.69 -13.51
N GLN A 38 -6.19 -16.59 -14.41
CA GLN A 38 -5.32 -17.66 -14.86
C GLN A 38 -4.24 -17.07 -15.77
N TYR A 39 -3.00 -17.57 -15.60
CA TYR A 39 -1.80 -17.07 -16.25
C TYR A 39 -1.07 -18.22 -16.92
N CYS A 40 -0.68 -18.04 -18.19
CA CYS A 40 0.15 -19.01 -18.91
C CYS A 40 1.35 -18.32 -19.56
N ASP A 41 2.35 -19.11 -19.96
CA ASP A 41 3.53 -18.62 -20.67
C ASP A 41 3.15 -17.89 -21.98
N GLY A 42 2.30 -18.49 -22.82
CA GLY A 42 1.90 -17.91 -24.10
C GLY A 42 2.86 -18.18 -25.27
N LYS A 43 4.06 -18.75 -25.04
CA LYS A 43 4.95 -19.24 -26.12
C LYS A 43 4.85 -20.75 -26.35
N LYS A 44 4.89 -21.56 -25.29
CA LYS A 44 4.77 -23.03 -25.36
C LYS A 44 3.34 -23.52 -25.16
N VAL A 45 2.52 -22.75 -24.45
CA VAL A 45 1.12 -23.05 -24.16
C VAL A 45 0.27 -21.86 -24.61
N SER A 46 -0.75 -22.11 -25.42
CA SER A 46 -1.74 -21.11 -25.81
C SER A 46 -2.88 -21.08 -24.80
N CYS A 47 -3.17 -19.89 -24.25
CA CYS A 47 -4.34 -19.65 -23.41
C CYS A 47 -5.15 -18.49 -24.01
N PRO A 48 -6.06 -18.80 -24.96
CA PRO A 48 -6.94 -17.80 -25.54
C PRO A 48 -7.75 -17.12 -24.43
N GLU A 49 -7.95 -15.81 -24.55
CA GLU A 49 -8.71 -14.97 -23.61
C GLU A 49 -8.04 -14.72 -22.24
N TRP A 50 -6.86 -15.28 -21.96
CA TRP A 50 -6.16 -15.08 -20.69
C TRP A 50 -4.85 -14.32 -20.86
N MET A 51 -4.40 -13.70 -19.76
CA MET A 51 -3.12 -13.00 -19.73
C MET A 51 -1.96 -13.98 -19.90
N THR A 52 -1.07 -13.65 -20.84
CA THR A 52 0.14 -14.41 -21.12
C THR A 52 1.37 -13.71 -20.57
N GLN A 53 2.35 -14.48 -20.08
CA GLN A 53 3.64 -13.97 -19.60
C GLN A 53 4.32 -13.00 -20.57
N TRP A 54 4.47 -13.43 -21.82
CA TRP A 54 5.22 -12.63 -22.79
C TRP A 54 4.41 -11.48 -23.34
N GLY A 55 3.09 -11.62 -23.46
CA GLY A 55 2.22 -10.53 -23.88
C GLY A 55 2.11 -9.42 -22.84
N SER A 56 1.99 -9.77 -21.54
CA SER A 56 2.00 -8.76 -20.47
C SER A 56 3.36 -8.08 -20.33
N LYS A 57 4.47 -8.83 -20.43
CA LYS A 57 5.82 -8.24 -20.51
C LYS A 57 5.93 -7.27 -21.68
N TYR A 58 5.50 -7.66 -22.87
CA TYR A 58 5.57 -6.81 -24.06
C TYR A 58 4.81 -5.50 -23.85
N LEU A 59 3.58 -5.54 -23.32
CA LEU A 59 2.81 -4.34 -23.02
C LEU A 59 3.50 -3.47 -21.95
N GLY A 60 4.10 -4.09 -20.93
CA GLY A 60 4.92 -3.39 -19.95
C GLY A 60 6.16 -2.71 -20.57
N ASP A 61 6.85 -3.37 -21.50
CA ASP A 61 7.97 -2.80 -22.25
C ASP A 61 7.51 -1.62 -23.14
N GLN A 62 6.23 -1.58 -23.55
CA GLN A 62 5.62 -0.45 -24.26
C GLN A 62 5.15 0.68 -23.32
N GLY A 63 5.34 0.55 -22.01
CA GLY A 63 5.00 1.57 -21.01
C GLY A 63 3.57 1.51 -20.48
N TYR A 64 2.81 0.45 -20.76
CA TYR A 64 1.47 0.27 -20.20
C TYR A 64 1.54 0.07 -18.69
N ALA A 65 0.69 0.76 -17.95
CA ALA A 65 0.53 0.57 -16.52
C ALA A 65 -0.13 -0.80 -16.22
N PRO A 66 0.10 -1.39 -15.03
CA PRO A 66 -0.46 -2.70 -14.68
C PRO A 66 -1.97 -2.82 -14.89
N ILE A 67 -2.73 -1.78 -14.54
CA ILE A 67 -4.20 -1.75 -14.73
C ILE A 67 -4.61 -1.76 -16.21
N GLU A 68 -3.84 -1.13 -17.09
CA GLU A 68 -4.13 -1.07 -18.53
C GLU A 68 -3.87 -2.44 -19.17
N ILE A 69 -2.80 -3.11 -18.76
CA ILE A 69 -2.51 -4.49 -19.18
C ILE A 69 -3.65 -5.43 -18.74
N LEU A 70 -4.14 -5.30 -17.51
CA LEU A 70 -5.24 -6.11 -17.01
C LEU A 70 -6.55 -5.87 -17.78
N ARG A 71 -6.85 -4.62 -18.14
CA ARG A 71 -8.04 -4.28 -18.95
C ARG A 71 -7.91 -4.74 -20.39
N TYR A 72 -6.71 -4.74 -20.96
CA TYR A 72 -6.44 -5.32 -22.27
C TYR A 72 -6.85 -6.80 -22.33
N TYR A 73 -6.57 -7.57 -21.27
CA TYR A 73 -6.90 -9.00 -21.23
C TYR A 73 -8.32 -9.32 -20.72
N TYR A 74 -8.81 -8.58 -19.73
CA TYR A 74 -10.03 -8.96 -19.00
C TYR A 74 -11.19 -7.96 -19.15
N GLY A 75 -11.00 -6.92 -19.95
CA GLY A 75 -11.97 -5.87 -20.27
C GLY A 75 -11.92 -4.68 -19.31
N GLU A 76 -12.51 -3.56 -19.75
CA GLU A 76 -12.49 -2.26 -19.06
C GLU A 76 -13.11 -2.26 -17.66
N SER A 77 -13.98 -3.23 -17.36
CA SER A 77 -14.61 -3.36 -16.04
C SER A 77 -13.66 -3.93 -14.97
N MET A 78 -12.37 -4.05 -15.25
CA MET A 78 -11.38 -4.56 -14.30
C MET A 78 -10.85 -3.43 -13.41
N TYR A 79 -10.79 -3.72 -12.11
CA TYR A 79 -10.24 -2.85 -11.08
C TYR A 79 -9.25 -3.62 -10.21
N ILE A 80 -8.21 -2.94 -9.75
CA ILE A 80 -7.37 -3.41 -8.65
C ILE A 80 -7.98 -2.79 -7.38
N ASN A 81 -8.54 -3.62 -6.51
CA ASN A 81 -9.02 -3.22 -5.20
C ASN A 81 -8.02 -3.64 -4.14
N THR A 82 -8.00 -2.93 -3.04
CA THR A 82 -7.23 -3.30 -1.85
C THR A 82 -8.18 -3.88 -0.79
N ALA A 83 -7.75 -4.89 -0.04
CA ALA A 83 -8.56 -5.54 1.00
C ALA A 83 -9.20 -4.53 1.98
N GLU A 84 -10.40 -4.83 2.49
CA GLU A 84 -11.21 -3.91 3.32
C GLU A 84 -10.49 -3.36 4.57
N GLN A 85 -9.43 -3.99 5.07
CA GLN A 85 -8.57 -3.42 6.12
C GLN A 85 -7.86 -2.12 5.71
N ILE A 86 -7.83 -1.80 4.41
CA ILE A 86 -7.30 -0.56 3.83
C ILE A 86 -8.46 0.32 3.28
N SER A 87 -9.72 0.03 3.62
CA SER A 87 -10.84 0.92 3.29
C SER A 87 -10.84 2.15 4.21
N GLY A 88 -10.46 3.31 3.65
CA GLY A 88 -10.38 4.59 4.34
C GLY A 88 -8.97 5.18 4.44
N ILE A 89 -7.94 4.50 3.93
CA ILE A 89 -6.61 5.11 3.78
C ILE A 89 -6.65 6.11 2.62
N PRO A 90 -6.39 7.41 2.86
CA PRO A 90 -6.63 8.46 1.86
C PRO A 90 -5.69 8.41 0.65
N SER A 91 -4.57 7.67 0.72
CA SER A 91 -3.64 7.54 -0.41
C SER A 91 -2.68 6.35 -0.26
N SER A 92 -2.41 5.65 -1.36
CA SER A 92 -1.44 4.56 -1.42
C SER A 92 0.01 5.04 -1.36
N TRP A 93 0.91 4.14 -0.95
CA TRP A 93 2.35 4.36 -0.95
C TRP A 93 2.84 4.68 -2.38
N PRO A 94 3.74 5.66 -2.59
CA PRO A 94 4.03 6.17 -3.93
C PRO A 94 4.97 5.30 -4.77
N GLY A 95 5.35 4.11 -4.31
CA GLY A 95 6.28 3.23 -5.01
C GLY A 95 7.76 3.52 -4.72
N TYR A 96 8.06 4.45 -3.82
CA TYR A 96 9.42 4.80 -3.39
C TYR A 96 9.43 5.32 -1.94
N ASP A 97 10.58 5.19 -1.27
CA ASP A 97 10.77 5.62 0.11
C ASP A 97 10.81 7.15 0.24
N LEU A 98 10.18 7.68 1.30
CA LEU A 98 10.37 9.09 1.67
C LEU A 98 11.48 9.20 2.71
N THR A 99 12.52 9.95 2.37
CA THR A 99 13.71 10.17 3.20
C THR A 99 14.19 11.61 3.06
N ILE A 100 15.25 11.99 3.77
CA ILE A 100 15.81 13.33 3.71
C ILE A 100 16.09 13.73 2.25
N GLY A 101 15.51 14.84 1.84
CA GLY A 101 15.59 15.36 0.47
C GLY A 101 14.37 15.06 -0.41
N SER A 102 13.52 14.09 -0.03
CA SER A 102 12.23 13.87 -0.70
C SER A 102 11.34 15.11 -0.60
N ARG A 103 10.54 15.36 -1.64
CA ARG A 103 9.63 16.52 -1.71
C ARG A 103 8.32 16.17 -2.40
N GLY A 104 7.30 17.01 -2.18
CA GLY A 104 6.02 16.96 -2.88
C GLY A 104 4.86 16.50 -2.01
N ASP A 105 3.73 16.21 -2.64
CA ASP A 105 2.46 16.01 -1.95
C ASP A 105 2.45 14.78 -1.03
N LYS A 106 3.21 13.74 -1.36
CA LYS A 106 3.35 12.55 -0.52
C LYS A 106 4.07 12.84 0.80
N VAL A 107 5.06 13.74 0.77
CA VAL A 107 5.71 14.23 1.99
C VAL A 107 4.74 15.08 2.81
N ARG A 108 4.04 16.00 2.14
CA ARG A 108 3.03 16.87 2.79
C ARG A 108 1.95 16.04 3.49
N GLN A 109 1.50 14.98 2.83
CA GLN A 109 0.51 14.06 3.37
C GLN A 109 1.01 13.38 4.66
N ILE A 110 2.22 12.81 4.67
CA ILE A 110 2.76 12.19 5.88
C ILE A 110 2.95 13.21 6.99
N GLN A 111 3.41 14.42 6.69
CA GLN A 111 3.53 15.49 7.68
C GLN A 111 2.17 15.84 8.31
N GLN A 112 1.10 15.92 7.51
CA GLN A 112 -0.26 16.15 8.00
C GLN A 112 -0.74 15.01 8.89
N GLN A 113 -0.54 13.77 8.45
CA GLN A 113 -0.97 12.58 9.19
C GLN A 113 -0.23 12.48 10.53
N LEU A 114 1.09 12.64 10.54
CA LEU A 114 1.90 12.65 11.77
C LEU A 114 1.43 13.74 12.74
N ASN A 115 1.15 14.95 12.25
CA ASN A 115 0.65 16.03 13.10
C ASN A 115 -0.74 15.76 13.68
N ARG A 116 -1.62 15.09 12.92
CA ARG A 116 -2.92 14.68 13.45
C ARG A 116 -2.77 13.63 14.54
N ILE A 117 -1.90 12.64 14.33
CA ILE A 117 -1.60 11.59 15.31
C ILE A 117 -0.98 12.19 16.56
N ALA A 118 -0.09 13.17 16.43
CA ALA A 118 0.57 13.85 17.55
C ALA A 118 -0.40 14.53 18.54
N LYS A 119 -1.64 14.85 18.11
CA LYS A 119 -2.67 15.36 19.03
C LYS A 119 -3.07 14.33 20.09
N ASP A 120 -3.11 13.06 19.73
CA ASP A 120 -3.52 11.95 20.61
C ASP A 120 -2.31 11.20 21.19
N TYR A 121 -1.11 11.42 20.63
CA TYR A 121 0.16 10.85 21.08
C TYR A 121 1.17 11.97 21.40
N PRO A 122 1.14 12.56 22.61
CA PRO A 122 1.93 13.76 22.96
C PRO A 122 3.45 13.59 22.90
N SER A 123 3.94 12.35 22.87
CA SER A 123 5.37 12.05 22.70
C SER A 123 5.88 12.25 21.27
N LEU A 124 4.95 12.30 20.29
CA LEU A 124 5.26 12.65 18.90
C LEU A 124 5.36 14.18 18.75
N PRO A 125 6.46 14.68 18.15
CA PRO A 125 6.60 16.10 17.89
C PRO A 125 5.67 16.51 16.73
N THR A 126 5.14 17.72 16.80
CA THR A 126 4.54 18.38 15.64
C THR A 126 5.63 18.96 14.74
N ILE A 127 5.42 18.88 13.43
CA ILE A 127 6.37 19.29 12.40
C ILE A 127 5.73 20.25 11.39
N ALA A 128 6.54 20.96 10.62
CA ALA A 128 6.04 21.79 9.53
C ALA A 128 5.41 20.92 8.42
N VAL A 129 4.35 21.42 7.81
CA VAL A 129 3.67 20.80 6.67
C VAL A 129 4.05 21.57 5.39
N ASP A 130 5.31 21.47 5.01
CA ASP A 130 5.89 22.20 3.89
C ASP A 130 6.02 21.33 2.62
N GLY A 131 5.88 20.01 2.74
CA GLY A 131 6.13 19.06 1.66
C GLY A 131 7.61 18.83 1.39
N VAL A 132 8.49 19.16 2.35
CA VAL A 132 9.94 18.91 2.28
C VAL A 132 10.36 17.98 3.41
N TYR A 133 10.93 16.84 3.04
CA TYR A 133 11.35 15.85 4.01
C TYR A 133 12.73 16.25 4.53
N GLY A 134 12.74 16.96 5.66
CA GLY A 134 13.96 17.38 6.37
C GLY A 134 14.20 16.59 7.65
N GLU A 135 15.24 16.98 8.39
CA GLU A 135 15.67 16.36 9.65
C GLU A 135 14.55 16.32 10.71
N SER A 136 13.71 17.36 10.75
CA SER A 136 12.53 17.39 11.64
C SER A 136 11.52 16.28 11.32
N THR A 137 11.27 16.03 10.02
CA THR A 137 10.36 14.96 9.57
C THR A 137 10.97 13.58 9.86
N ALA A 138 12.26 13.39 9.57
CA ALA A 138 12.97 12.14 9.86
C ALA A 138 12.92 11.79 11.36
N ASN A 139 13.12 12.77 12.24
CA ASN A 139 13.06 12.59 13.69
C ASN A 139 11.64 12.26 14.18
N ALA A 140 10.61 12.90 13.61
CA ALA A 140 9.22 12.56 13.90
C ALA A 140 8.89 11.12 13.48
N VAL A 141 9.33 10.71 12.29
CA VAL A 141 9.15 9.34 11.79
C VAL A 141 9.89 8.33 12.66
N ARG A 142 11.12 8.62 13.08
CA ARG A 142 11.87 7.73 13.99
C ARG A 142 11.15 7.52 15.33
N LYS A 143 10.57 8.58 15.88
CA LYS A 143 9.75 8.49 17.10
C LYS A 143 8.47 7.71 16.87
N PHE A 144 7.80 7.92 15.74
CA PHE A 144 6.63 7.13 15.35
C PHE A 144 6.98 5.65 15.26
N GLN A 145 8.05 5.31 14.54
CA GLN A 145 8.54 3.95 14.40
C GLN A 145 8.81 3.31 15.76
N ASN A 146 9.49 4.03 16.67
CA ASN A 146 9.70 3.56 18.04
C ASN A 146 8.39 3.26 18.78
N ILE A 147 7.41 4.16 18.74
CA ILE A 147 6.14 4.01 19.44
C ILE A 147 5.35 2.79 18.93
N PHE A 148 5.40 2.53 17.63
CA PHE A 148 4.63 1.48 16.98
C PHE A 148 5.42 0.21 16.65
N GLY A 149 6.62 0.05 17.23
CA GLY A 149 7.41 -1.18 17.14
C GLY A 149 8.03 -1.44 15.77
N LEU A 150 8.28 -0.39 14.98
CA LEU A 150 8.97 -0.48 13.69
C LEU A 150 10.48 -0.19 13.83
N PRO A 151 11.32 -0.63 12.87
CA PRO A 151 12.72 -0.21 12.81
C PRO A 151 12.85 1.32 12.74
N GLN A 152 13.72 1.89 13.58
CA GLN A 152 13.90 3.34 13.77
C GLN A 152 14.78 4.00 12.69
N THR A 153 14.46 3.74 11.42
CA THR A 153 15.23 4.24 10.28
C THR A 153 15.08 5.75 10.08
N GLY A 154 13.93 6.31 10.46
CA GLY A 154 13.54 7.67 10.08
C GLY A 154 13.20 7.80 8.60
N ILE A 155 12.98 6.66 7.91
CA ILE A 155 12.58 6.58 6.50
C ILE A 155 11.12 6.10 6.47
N VAL A 156 10.30 6.71 5.61
CA VAL A 156 8.95 6.21 5.35
C VAL A 156 9.01 5.23 4.17
N ASP A 157 9.33 3.99 4.51
CA ASP A 157 9.19 2.83 3.64
C ASP A 157 7.73 2.37 3.58
N TYR A 158 7.46 1.31 2.80
CA TYR A 158 6.12 0.75 2.64
C TYR A 158 5.45 0.41 4.00
N PRO A 159 6.09 -0.36 4.92
CA PRO A 159 5.49 -0.64 6.23
C PRO A 159 5.20 0.62 7.05
N THR A 160 6.14 1.58 7.06
CA THR A 160 5.96 2.82 7.81
C THR A 160 4.81 3.66 7.26
N TRP A 161 4.66 3.76 5.94
CA TRP A 161 3.56 4.50 5.29
C TRP A 161 2.19 3.99 5.71
N TYR A 162 1.99 2.68 5.62
CA TYR A 162 0.70 2.08 5.95
C TYR A 162 0.44 2.11 7.45
N LYS A 163 1.48 1.97 8.29
CA LYS A 163 1.30 2.12 9.73
C LYS A 163 0.88 3.55 10.10
N ILE A 164 1.49 4.58 9.52
CA ILE A 164 1.06 5.98 9.74
C ILE A 164 -0.38 6.16 9.29
N SER A 165 -0.74 5.64 8.13
CA SER A 165 -2.10 5.76 7.57
C SER A 165 -3.16 5.05 8.43
N GLU A 166 -2.88 3.83 8.90
CA GLU A 166 -3.75 3.06 9.81
C GLU A 166 -4.04 3.86 11.09
N ILE A 167 -2.99 4.33 11.76
CA ILE A 167 -3.12 5.10 13.01
C ILE A 167 -3.84 6.41 12.76
N TYR A 168 -3.54 7.11 11.66
CA TYR A 168 -4.23 8.34 11.25
C TYR A 168 -5.75 8.14 11.11
N VAL A 169 -6.18 7.06 10.44
CA VAL A 169 -7.61 6.73 10.29
C VAL A 169 -8.23 6.43 11.65
N GLY A 170 -7.54 5.64 12.49
CA GLY A 170 -7.99 5.29 13.83
C GLY A 170 -8.25 6.53 14.70
N VAL A 171 -7.29 7.46 14.76
CA VAL A 171 -7.44 8.68 15.57
C VAL A 171 -8.44 9.67 14.97
N SER A 172 -8.58 9.72 13.65
CA SER A 172 -9.51 10.65 12.99
C SER A 172 -10.96 10.27 13.26
N ARG A 173 -11.30 8.98 13.20
CA ARG A 173 -12.65 8.49 13.55
C ARG A 173 -13.04 8.76 15.00
N ILE A 174 -12.08 8.69 15.92
CA ILE A 174 -12.31 9.01 17.35
C ILE A 174 -12.70 10.49 17.53
N ALA A 175 -12.11 11.40 16.74
CA ALA A 175 -12.46 12.83 16.81
C ALA A 175 -13.79 13.18 16.15
N GLU A 176 -14.35 12.33 15.29
CA GLU A 176 -15.68 12.54 14.69
C GLU A 176 -16.83 12.10 15.63
N LEU A 177 -16.50 11.39 16.72
CA LEU A 177 -17.47 10.86 17.69
C LEU A 177 -17.60 11.69 18.98
N ASN A 178 -16.77 12.73 19.14
CA ASN A 178 -16.75 13.63 20.30
C ASN A 178 -17.17 15.05 19.89
#